data_AF-A0A853IJQ2-F1
#
_entry.id   AF-A0A853IJQ2-F1
#
_cell.length_a   1.000
_cell.length_b   1.000
_cell.length_c   1.000
_cell.angle_alpha   90.00
_cell.angle_beta   90.00
_cell.angle_gamma   90.00
#
_symmetry.space_group_name_H-M   'P 1'
#
loop_
_entity.id
_entity.type
_entity.pdbx_description
1 polymer ?
#
loop_
_entity_poly.entity_id
_entity_poly.type
_entity_poly.pdbx_seq_one_letter_code
_entity_poly.pdbx_strand_id
1 'polypeptide(L)'
;MGKSWEAVVTLDVSRIGPALAVPVTVETAEGDVTQAQVFDAEHAQIRIATRAKPLRVVVDKHGTTARGNGSPFTILTMDDELEHALIVYGTQDEAVGNHEAAKLLQTALRRREHNVQPPIRADREVTEDELRGHHLLLVGRPTTNAVSQRLAAQWPVDFGPRSFTVRGQTYTHPESAVLAAGDNPLNPRYSAVLVAGLGSLGTYQTVGKLSDDVLGYAPIVIAPFGRDPRELVPPLPGLTVVPNFP
;
A
#
# COMPACT_ATOMS: atom_id res chain seq x y z
N MET A 1 -19.66 -19.21 -31.96
CA MET A 1 -19.69 -19.61 -30.53
C MET A 1 -18.38 -19.17 -29.92
N GLY A 2 -18.39 -18.17 -29.04
CA GLY A 2 -17.19 -17.72 -28.34
C GLY A 2 -16.78 -18.73 -27.28
N LYS A 3 -15.47 -18.96 -27.10
CA LYS A 3 -14.97 -19.78 -25.98
C LYS A 3 -15.35 -19.10 -24.67
N SER A 4 -16.04 -19.79 -23.78
CA SER A 4 -16.28 -19.34 -22.41
C SER A 4 -15.35 -20.07 -21.46
N TRP A 5 -14.90 -19.39 -20.41
CA TRP A 5 -14.06 -19.96 -19.37
C TRP A 5 -14.85 -20.00 -18.07
N GLU A 6 -14.66 -21.06 -17.28
CA GLU A 6 -15.21 -21.18 -15.93
C GLU A 6 -14.05 -21.34 -14.95
N ALA A 7 -13.98 -20.44 -13.97
CA ALA A 7 -13.09 -20.58 -12.83
C ALA A 7 -13.88 -21.18 -11.66
N VAL A 8 -13.45 -22.34 -11.18
CA VAL A 8 -13.95 -22.95 -9.95
C VAL A 8 -12.97 -22.64 -8.83
N VAL A 9 -13.41 -21.89 -7.83
CA VAL A 9 -12.58 -21.48 -6.69
C VAL A 9 -13.09 -22.19 -5.45
N THR A 10 -12.19 -22.90 -4.77
CA THR A 10 -12.49 -23.55 -3.48
C THR A 10 -11.71 -22.83 -2.40
N LEU A 11 -12.40 -22.39 -1.34
CA LEU A 11 -11.75 -21.82 -0.16
C LEU A 11 -11.63 -22.88 0.94
N ASP A 12 -10.51 -22.84 1.68
CA ASP A 12 -10.40 -23.61 2.92
C ASP A 12 -11.27 -22.95 3.99
N VAL A 13 -12.32 -23.67 4.38
CA VAL A 13 -13.34 -23.23 5.32
C VAL A 13 -13.10 -23.76 6.74
N SER A 14 -11.96 -24.42 7.00
CA SER A 14 -11.70 -25.08 8.30
C SER A 14 -11.39 -24.09 9.44
N ARG A 15 -11.09 -22.83 9.13
CA ARG A 15 -10.73 -21.77 10.09
C ARG A 15 -11.56 -20.49 9.88
N ILE A 16 -12.84 -20.61 9.54
CA ILE A 16 -13.69 -19.42 9.34
C ILE A 16 -14.06 -18.81 10.70
N GLY A 17 -13.95 -17.49 10.78
CA GLY A 17 -14.66 -16.68 11.78
C GLY A 17 -16.15 -16.56 11.47
N PRO A 18 -16.81 -15.41 11.71
CA PRO A 18 -18.23 -15.25 11.37
C PRO A 18 -18.47 -15.40 9.86
N ALA A 19 -19.68 -15.82 9.49
CA ALA A 19 -20.12 -15.95 8.10
C ALA A 19 -20.15 -14.57 7.43
N LEU A 20 -19.15 -14.28 6.60
CA LEU A 20 -19.03 -13.02 5.85
C LEU A 20 -19.14 -13.31 4.36
N ALA A 21 -19.82 -12.43 3.64
CA ALA A 21 -19.80 -12.44 2.19
C ALA A 21 -18.40 -12.01 1.71
N VAL A 22 -17.69 -12.92 1.04
CA VAL A 22 -16.34 -12.69 0.53
C VAL A 22 -16.41 -12.50 -0.99
N PRO A 23 -15.96 -11.36 -1.53
CA PRO A 23 -15.89 -11.17 -2.97
C PRO A 23 -14.72 -11.97 -3.56
N VAL A 24 -14.94 -12.66 -4.67
CA VAL A 24 -13.92 -13.33 -5.47
C VAL A 24 -13.91 -12.70 -6.86
N THR A 25 -12.75 -12.18 -7.25
CA THR A 25 -12.55 -11.51 -8.55
C THR A 25 -11.73 -12.40 -9.48
N VAL A 26 -12.21 -12.62 -10.69
CA VAL A 26 -11.46 -13.23 -11.79
C VAL A 26 -11.01 -12.13 -12.73
N GLU A 27 -9.69 -11.91 -12.82
CA GLU A 27 -9.09 -10.96 -13.75
C GLU A 27 -8.75 -11.64 -15.07
N THR A 28 -9.06 -10.97 -16.17
CA THR A 28 -8.79 -11.42 -17.54
C THR A 28 -8.12 -10.30 -18.33
N ALA A 29 -7.68 -10.60 -19.56
CA ALA A 29 -7.15 -9.58 -20.46
C ALA A 29 -8.19 -8.52 -20.88
N GLU A 30 -9.49 -8.82 -20.75
CA GLU A 30 -10.60 -7.94 -21.18
C GLU A 30 -11.25 -7.19 -20.00
N GLY A 31 -10.76 -7.38 -18.78
CA GLY A 31 -11.34 -6.83 -17.56
C GLY A 31 -11.52 -7.88 -16.47
N ASP A 32 -12.26 -7.55 -15.43
CA ASP A 32 -12.50 -8.41 -14.28
C ASP A 32 -14.00 -8.68 -14.04
N VAL A 33 -14.27 -9.84 -13.43
CA VAL A 33 -15.60 -10.25 -12.99
C VAL A 33 -15.52 -10.57 -11.50
N THR A 34 -16.33 -9.89 -10.69
CA THR A 34 -16.38 -10.10 -9.23
C THR A 34 -17.72 -10.66 -8.83
N GLN A 35 -17.70 -11.74 -8.04
CA GLN A 35 -18.89 -12.32 -7.41
C GLN A 35 -18.64 -12.54 -5.93
N ALA A 36 -19.59 -12.17 -5.08
CA ALA A 36 -19.52 -12.42 -3.64
C ALA A 36 -20.35 -13.63 -3.24
N GLN A 37 -19.84 -14.39 -2.27
CA GLN A 37 -20.53 -15.53 -1.68
C GLN A 37 -20.18 -15.60 -0.19
N VAL A 38 -21.15 -16.03 0.61
CA VAL A 38 -20.89 -16.46 1.99
C VAL A 38 -20.29 -17.86 1.91
N PHE A 39 -19.07 -18.01 2.42
CA PHE A 39 -18.41 -19.31 2.46
C PHE A 39 -18.62 -19.96 3.83
N ASP A 40 -19.04 -21.21 3.81
CA ASP A 40 -19.21 -22.08 4.97
C ASP A 40 -18.90 -23.54 4.58
N ALA A 41 -19.12 -24.48 5.51
CA ALA A 41 -18.85 -25.90 5.27
C ALA A 41 -19.67 -26.51 4.11
N GLU A 42 -20.86 -25.96 3.83
CA GLU A 42 -21.75 -26.41 2.77
C GLU A 42 -21.48 -25.68 1.44
N HIS A 43 -20.97 -24.44 1.51
CA HIS A 43 -20.78 -23.52 0.39
C HIS A 43 -19.31 -23.09 0.22
N ALA A 44 -18.37 -24.04 0.25
CA ALA A 44 -16.94 -23.78 0.12
C ALA A 44 -16.47 -23.42 -1.31
N GLN A 45 -17.34 -23.55 -2.31
CA GLN A 45 -17.01 -23.35 -3.73
C GLN A 45 -17.83 -22.24 -4.37
N ILE A 46 -17.17 -21.45 -5.23
CA ILE A 46 -17.81 -20.47 -6.11
C ILE A 46 -17.39 -20.73 -7.56
N ARG A 47 -18.32 -20.55 -8.51
CA ARG A 47 -18.07 -20.66 -9.95
C ARG A 47 -18.26 -19.30 -10.58
N ILE A 48 -17.25 -18.85 -11.34
CA ILE A 48 -17.28 -17.55 -12.02
C ILE A 48 -16.99 -17.78 -13.50
N ALA A 49 -17.94 -17.40 -14.35
CA ALA A 49 -17.82 -17.48 -15.79
C ALA A 49 -17.19 -16.19 -16.36
N THR A 50 -16.22 -16.32 -17.24
CA THR A 50 -15.59 -15.20 -17.95
C THR A 50 -15.57 -15.41 -19.46
N ARG A 51 -15.60 -14.31 -20.21
CA ARG A 51 -15.54 -14.32 -21.69
C ARG A 51 -14.10 -14.52 -22.18
N ALA A 52 -13.13 -13.96 -21.48
CA ALA A 52 -11.72 -14.12 -21.74
C ALA A 52 -11.07 -15.11 -20.77
N LYS A 53 -9.88 -15.59 -21.15
CA LYS A 53 -9.08 -16.52 -20.33
C LYS A 53 -8.75 -15.88 -18.98
N PRO A 54 -9.03 -16.56 -17.85
CA PRO A 54 -8.60 -16.09 -16.54
C PRO A 54 -7.07 -15.95 -16.47
N LEU A 55 -6.60 -14.82 -15.97
CA LEU A 55 -5.18 -14.55 -15.72
C LEU A 55 -4.87 -14.72 -14.23
N ARG A 56 -5.80 -14.29 -13.37
CA ARG A 56 -5.62 -14.27 -11.93
C ARG A 56 -6.97 -14.36 -11.23
N VAL A 57 -7.01 -15.07 -10.11
CA VAL A 57 -8.13 -15.10 -9.17
C VAL A 57 -7.68 -14.39 -7.91
N VAL A 58 -8.45 -13.40 -7.45
CA VAL A 58 -8.15 -12.59 -6.28
C VAL A 58 -9.35 -12.62 -5.35
N VAL A 59 -9.17 -13.21 -4.18
CA VAL A 59 -10.15 -13.19 -3.09
C VAL A 59 -10.00 -11.87 -2.35
N ASP A 60 -11.12 -11.19 -2.13
CA ASP A 60 -11.21 -9.88 -1.48
C ASP A 60 -10.24 -8.83 -2.04
N LYS A 61 -10.25 -8.68 -3.38
CA LYS A 61 -9.38 -7.78 -4.16
C LYS A 61 -9.31 -6.34 -3.65
N HIS A 62 -10.40 -5.88 -3.03
CA HIS A 62 -10.55 -4.51 -2.55
C HIS A 62 -10.48 -4.39 -1.02
N GLY A 63 -10.28 -5.51 -0.30
CA GLY A 63 -10.20 -5.50 1.16
C GLY A 63 -11.47 -5.05 1.87
N THR A 64 -12.62 -5.38 1.30
CA THR A 64 -13.94 -5.03 1.82
C THR A 64 -14.42 -5.99 2.91
N THR A 65 -13.76 -7.13 3.08
CA THR A 65 -14.11 -8.11 4.11
C THR A 65 -13.27 -7.91 5.36
N ALA A 66 -13.93 -7.80 6.52
CA ALA A 66 -13.25 -7.74 7.81
C ALA A 66 -12.39 -9.01 8.00
N ARG A 67 -11.10 -8.83 8.27
CA ARG A 67 -10.12 -9.92 8.40
C ARG A 67 -9.15 -9.66 9.54
N GLY A 68 -8.75 -10.73 10.22
CA GLY A 68 -7.70 -10.69 11.24
C GLY A 68 -6.27 -10.76 10.68
N ASN A 69 -6.11 -10.89 9.36
CA ASN A 69 -4.81 -11.07 8.69
C ASN A 69 -4.50 -9.88 7.77
N GLY A 70 -3.25 -9.44 7.76
CA GLY A 70 -2.75 -8.28 7.00
C GLY A 70 -2.44 -7.07 7.89
N SER A 71 -1.60 -6.15 7.40
CA SER A 71 -1.32 -4.89 8.11
C SER A 71 -2.63 -4.11 8.29
N PRO A 72 -2.98 -3.69 9.51
CA PRO A 72 -4.17 -2.86 9.75
C PRO A 72 -3.97 -1.40 9.33
N PHE A 73 -2.73 -1.02 8.99
CA PHE A 73 -2.35 0.36 8.79
C PHE A 73 -2.69 0.89 7.39
N THR A 74 -3.11 2.15 7.39
CA THR A 74 -3.27 3.01 6.22
C THR A 74 -2.21 4.10 6.24
N ILE A 75 -2.08 4.85 5.15
CA ILE A 75 -1.12 5.96 5.06
C ILE A 75 -1.40 7.09 6.05
N LEU A 76 -2.55 7.07 6.74
CA LEU A 76 -3.00 8.08 7.72
C LEU A 76 -3.27 7.49 9.12
N THR A 77 -3.00 6.20 9.38
CA THR A 77 -3.33 5.61 10.69
C THR A 77 -2.55 6.21 11.86
N MET A 78 -1.41 6.84 11.60
CA MET A 78 -0.64 7.54 12.62
C MET A 78 -1.25 8.88 13.05
N ASP A 79 -2.28 9.39 12.37
CA ASP A 79 -2.86 10.70 12.68
C ASP A 79 -3.34 10.76 14.15
N ASP A 80 -3.94 9.68 14.67
CA ASP A 80 -4.45 9.59 16.04
C ASP A 80 -3.36 9.54 17.14
N GLU A 81 -2.11 9.20 16.80
CA GLU A 81 -0.98 9.07 17.73
C GLU A 81 0.23 9.88 17.21
N LEU A 82 -0.01 11.09 16.70
CA LEU A 82 1.01 11.91 16.03
C LEU A 82 2.22 12.24 16.94
N GLU A 83 2.03 12.30 18.26
CA GLU A 83 3.10 12.43 19.26
C GLU A 83 4.07 11.25 19.29
N HIS A 84 3.65 10.10 18.77
CA HIS A 84 4.46 8.89 18.58
C HIS A 84 4.92 8.73 17.13
N ALA A 85 4.80 9.74 16.27
CA ALA A 85 5.31 9.69 14.90
C ALA A 85 6.75 10.21 14.80
N LEU A 86 7.53 9.65 13.89
CA LEU A 86 8.89 10.03 13.56
C LEU A 86 9.04 10.14 12.04
N ILE A 87 9.46 11.30 11.56
CA ILE A 87 9.76 11.52 10.14
C ILE A 87 11.24 11.20 9.90
N VAL A 88 11.52 10.27 8.99
CA VAL A 88 12.89 9.88 8.61
C VAL A 88 13.10 10.19 7.14
N TYR A 89 14.00 11.10 6.82
CA TYR A 89 14.29 11.48 5.43
C TYR A 89 15.58 10.84 4.92
N GLY A 90 15.58 10.49 3.63
CA GLY A 90 16.71 9.85 2.98
C GLY A 90 17.88 10.78 2.69
N THR A 91 19.10 10.31 2.93
CA THR A 91 20.35 11.08 2.66
C THR A 91 21.28 10.44 1.64
N GLN A 92 20.95 9.23 1.13
CA GLN A 92 21.78 8.52 0.14
C GLN A 92 21.86 9.27 -1.20
N ASP A 93 20.73 9.90 -1.58
CA ASP A 93 20.60 10.74 -2.78
C ASP A 93 19.43 11.71 -2.57
N GLU A 94 19.39 12.81 -3.32
CA GLU A 94 18.35 13.85 -3.25
C GLU A 94 18.16 14.43 -1.83
N ALA A 95 19.20 14.42 -0.98
CA ALA A 95 19.11 14.71 0.45
C ALA A 95 18.40 16.04 0.78
N VAL A 96 18.74 17.11 0.06
CA VAL A 96 18.09 18.43 0.22
C VAL A 96 16.60 18.35 -0.10
N GLY A 97 16.23 17.69 -1.20
CA GLY A 97 14.84 17.54 -1.61
C GLY A 97 14.03 16.69 -0.63
N ASN A 98 14.59 15.59 -0.14
CA ASN A 98 13.95 14.74 0.87
C ASN A 98 13.78 15.48 2.20
N HIS A 99 14.78 16.29 2.60
CA HIS A 99 14.70 17.09 3.82
C HIS A 99 13.62 18.17 3.74
N GLU A 100 13.52 18.87 2.61
CA GLU A 100 12.45 19.86 2.39
C GLU A 100 11.07 19.20 2.31
N ALA A 101 10.95 18.03 1.68
CA ALA A 101 9.72 17.24 1.72
C ALA A 101 9.35 16.79 3.14
N ALA A 102 10.32 16.42 3.98
CA ALA A 102 10.08 16.07 5.39
C ALA A 102 9.59 17.27 6.21
N LYS A 103 10.14 18.47 6.01
CA LYS A 103 9.63 19.70 6.65
C LYS A 103 8.22 20.05 6.20
N LEU A 104 7.93 19.87 4.91
CA LEU A 104 6.58 20.06 4.39
C LEU A 104 5.63 19.07 5.04
N LEU A 105 6.02 17.79 5.19
CA LEU A 105 5.22 16.76 5.83
C LEU A 105 4.94 17.09 7.30
N GLN A 106 5.96 17.48 8.05
CA GLN A 106 5.78 17.93 9.44
C GLN A 106 4.79 19.11 9.54
N THR A 107 4.88 20.06 8.61
CA THR A 107 3.98 21.21 8.55
C THR A 107 2.56 20.80 8.18
N ALA A 108 2.40 19.86 7.25
CA ALA A 108 1.12 19.28 6.84
C ALA A 108 0.42 18.64 8.03
N LEU A 109 1.11 17.72 8.71
CA LEU A 109 0.56 16.99 9.85
C LEU A 109 0.21 17.90 11.02
N ARG A 110 1.04 18.92 11.30
CA ARG A 110 0.72 19.92 12.34
C ARG A 110 -0.61 20.64 12.08
N ARG A 111 -0.95 20.90 10.81
CA ARG A 111 -2.20 21.59 10.44
C ARG A 111 -3.44 20.70 10.55
N ARG A 112 -3.27 19.37 10.53
CA ARG A 112 -4.34 18.36 10.54
C ARG A 112 -4.83 17.95 11.95
N GLU A 113 -4.73 18.82 12.96
CA GLU A 113 -5.43 18.70 14.28
C GLU A 113 -4.65 18.34 15.58
N HIS A 114 -3.32 18.44 15.67
CA HIS A 114 -2.67 18.07 16.96
C HIS A 114 -1.81 19.13 17.66
N ASN A 115 -1.48 20.28 17.07
CA ASN A 115 -0.42 21.18 17.58
C ASN A 115 0.93 20.49 17.89
N VAL A 116 1.05 19.20 17.56
CA VAL A 116 2.22 18.35 17.73
C VAL A 116 3.06 18.45 16.47
N GLN A 117 4.38 18.45 16.66
CA GLN A 117 5.34 18.41 15.57
C GLN A 117 6.18 17.15 15.70
N PRO A 118 5.92 16.12 14.86
CA PRO A 118 6.74 14.92 14.83
C PRO A 118 8.22 15.30 14.62
N PRO A 119 9.16 14.72 15.37
CA PRO A 119 10.59 14.93 15.11
C PRO A 119 10.96 14.52 13.68
N ILE A 120 11.97 15.21 13.13
CA ILE A 120 12.61 14.86 11.85
C ILE A 120 14.02 14.34 12.14
N ARG A 121 14.38 13.21 11.54
CA ARG A 121 15.72 12.60 11.58
C ARG A 121 16.21 12.27 10.19
N ALA A 122 17.52 12.38 9.98
CA ALA A 122 18.16 11.78 8.80
C ALA A 122 18.21 10.25 8.97
N ASP A 123 18.06 9.52 7.88
CA ASP A 123 18.20 8.05 7.86
C ASP A 123 19.55 7.53 8.40
N ARG A 124 20.62 8.32 8.29
CA ARG A 124 21.95 7.99 8.83
C ARG A 124 22.16 8.37 10.30
N GLU A 125 21.25 9.14 10.89
CA GLU A 125 21.34 9.65 12.27
C GLU A 125 20.29 9.02 13.21
N VAL A 126 19.28 8.34 12.66
CA VAL A 126 18.22 7.69 13.43
C VAL A 126 18.75 6.43 14.13
N THR A 127 18.28 6.21 15.35
CA THR A 127 18.66 5.07 16.19
C THR A 127 17.63 3.93 16.09
N GLU A 128 18.05 2.68 16.39
CA GLU A 128 17.12 1.54 16.44
C GLU A 128 16.01 1.72 17.48
N ASP A 129 16.29 2.37 18.61
CA ASP A 129 15.31 2.63 19.66
C ASP A 129 14.26 3.64 19.19
N GLU A 130 14.68 4.71 18.49
CA GLU A 130 13.76 5.63 17.82
C GLU A 130 12.92 4.89 16.77
N LEU A 131 13.54 4.03 15.94
CA LEU A 131 12.81 3.26 14.94
C LEU A 131 11.81 2.28 15.54
N ARG A 132 12.06 1.69 16.72
CA ARG A 132 11.16 0.75 17.38
C ARG A 132 10.00 1.42 18.14
N GLY A 133 10.22 2.65 18.59
CA GLY A 133 9.31 3.37 19.49
C GLY A 133 8.27 4.26 18.80
N HIS A 134 8.23 4.31 17.47
CA HIS A 134 7.43 5.30 16.73
C HIS A 134 6.73 4.72 15.50
N HIS A 135 5.65 5.40 15.09
CA HIS A 135 5.16 5.36 13.72
C HIS A 135 6.19 6.01 12.79
N LEU A 136 6.58 5.33 11.72
CA LEU A 136 7.63 5.79 10.83
C LEU A 136 7.02 6.43 9.59
N LEU A 137 7.38 7.69 9.33
CA LEU A 137 7.07 8.40 8.09
C LEU A 137 8.35 8.54 7.27
N LEU A 138 8.56 7.63 6.33
CA LEU A 138 9.80 7.46 5.60
C LEU A 138 9.74 8.26 4.29
N VAL A 139 10.51 9.35 4.22
CA VAL A 139 10.56 10.24 3.05
C VAL A 139 11.73 9.83 2.17
N GLY A 140 11.41 9.45 0.93
CA GLY A 140 12.38 9.00 -0.07
C GLY A 140 12.24 7.52 -0.42
N ARG A 141 12.48 7.22 -1.70
CA ARG A 141 12.46 5.85 -2.25
C ARG A 141 13.59 4.98 -1.64
N PRO A 142 13.51 3.65 -1.74
CA PRO A 142 14.55 2.74 -1.24
C PRO A 142 15.99 3.07 -1.64
N THR A 143 16.21 3.68 -2.81
CA THR A 143 17.58 4.07 -3.23
C THR A 143 18.06 5.39 -2.63
N THR A 144 17.17 6.21 -2.07
CA THR A 144 17.51 7.53 -1.49
C THR A 144 17.45 7.52 0.05
N ASN A 145 16.74 6.56 0.66
CA ASN A 145 16.56 6.43 2.10
C ASN A 145 16.91 5.01 2.57
N ALA A 146 17.94 4.88 3.40
CA ALA A 146 18.45 3.60 3.89
C ALA A 146 17.42 2.83 4.75
N VAL A 147 16.58 3.54 5.50
CA VAL A 147 15.49 2.92 6.29
C VAL A 147 14.38 2.43 5.36
N SER A 148 13.97 3.22 4.37
CA SER A 148 13.05 2.76 3.32
C SER A 148 13.57 1.53 2.60
N GLN A 149 14.89 1.46 2.34
CA GLN A 149 15.51 0.31 1.70
C GLN A 149 15.35 -0.97 2.53
N ARG A 150 15.64 -0.90 3.83
CA ARG A 150 15.53 -2.03 4.75
C ARG A 150 14.10 -2.56 4.84
N LEU A 151 13.13 -1.65 4.75
CA LEU A 151 11.71 -1.96 4.92
C LEU A 151 10.98 -2.27 3.60
N ALA A 152 11.64 -2.09 2.44
CA ALA A 152 11.01 -2.13 1.12
C ALA A 152 10.19 -3.39 0.84
N ALA A 153 10.64 -4.56 1.32
CA ALA A 153 10.02 -5.85 1.03
C ALA A 153 8.60 -6.02 1.61
N GLN A 154 8.19 -5.18 2.56
CA GLN A 154 6.85 -5.27 3.16
C GLN A 154 5.76 -4.68 2.26
N TRP A 155 6.12 -3.70 1.43
CA TRP A 155 5.15 -3.02 0.57
C TRP A 155 5.09 -3.72 -0.79
N PRO A 156 3.90 -3.90 -1.38
CA PRO A 156 3.75 -4.50 -2.70
C PRO A 156 4.02 -3.46 -3.81
N VAL A 157 5.21 -2.87 -3.76
CA VAL A 157 5.72 -1.85 -4.67
C VAL A 157 7.11 -2.27 -5.14
N ASP A 158 7.24 -2.57 -6.42
CA ASP A 158 8.54 -2.92 -7.00
C ASP A 158 9.24 -1.65 -7.51
N PHE A 159 10.27 -1.19 -6.81
CA PHE A 159 11.08 -0.05 -7.24
C PHE A 159 12.16 -0.45 -8.23
N GLY A 160 12.18 0.20 -9.38
CA GLY A 160 13.30 0.21 -10.32
C GLY A 160 14.07 1.53 -10.25
N PRO A 161 15.16 1.70 -11.03
CA PRO A 161 16.02 2.89 -10.96
C PRO A 161 15.30 4.23 -11.18
N ARG A 162 14.28 4.25 -12.05
CA ARG A 162 13.49 5.44 -12.40
C ARG A 162 12.01 5.09 -12.60
N SER A 163 11.56 4.05 -11.92
CA SER A 163 10.21 3.54 -12.07
C SER A 163 9.75 2.86 -10.80
N PHE A 164 8.45 2.73 -10.63
CA PHE A 164 7.89 1.78 -9.68
C PHE A 164 6.74 1.02 -10.34
N THR A 165 6.52 -0.20 -9.89
CA THR A 165 5.40 -1.02 -10.35
C THR A 165 4.50 -1.35 -9.16
N VAL A 166 3.20 -1.13 -9.33
CA VAL A 166 2.17 -1.52 -8.36
C VAL A 166 1.08 -2.25 -9.12
N ARG A 167 0.71 -3.45 -8.66
CA ARG A 167 -0.32 -4.30 -9.30
C ARG A 167 -0.08 -4.50 -10.81
N GLY A 168 1.18 -4.63 -11.22
CA GLY A 168 1.56 -4.83 -12.63
C GLY A 168 1.48 -3.58 -13.51
N GLN A 169 1.11 -2.41 -12.96
CA GLN A 169 1.20 -1.14 -13.66
C GLN A 169 2.52 -0.43 -13.32
N THR A 170 3.31 -0.12 -14.35
CA THR A 170 4.58 0.57 -14.20
C THR A 170 4.44 2.07 -14.44
N TYR A 171 5.02 2.86 -13.55
CA TYR A 171 5.07 4.31 -13.59
C TYR A 171 6.51 4.75 -13.79
N THR A 172 6.75 5.70 -14.69
CA THR A 172 8.11 6.12 -15.10
C THR A 172 8.30 7.63 -15.13
N HIS A 173 7.24 8.42 -14.94
CA HIS A 173 7.35 9.87 -14.95
C HIS A 173 7.99 10.37 -13.64
N PRO A 174 9.00 11.25 -13.65
CA PRO A 174 9.72 11.68 -12.44
C PRO A 174 8.83 12.27 -11.33
N GLU A 175 7.73 12.90 -11.71
CA GLU A 175 6.74 13.46 -10.78
C GLU A 175 5.63 12.47 -10.35
N SER A 176 5.70 11.21 -10.79
CA SER A 176 4.85 10.16 -10.22
C SER A 176 5.39 9.72 -8.87
N ALA A 177 4.48 9.38 -7.96
CA ALA A 177 4.83 8.92 -6.62
C ALA A 177 3.87 7.85 -6.10
N VAL A 178 4.27 7.23 -5.00
CA VAL A 178 3.51 6.24 -4.27
C VAL A 178 3.68 6.48 -2.77
N LEU A 179 2.57 6.34 -2.04
CA LEU A 179 2.57 6.16 -0.59
C LEU A 179 2.16 4.73 -0.30
N ALA A 180 2.82 4.09 0.66
CA ALA A 180 2.50 2.73 1.06
C ALA A 180 2.67 2.57 2.57
N ALA A 181 1.63 2.07 3.23
CA ALA A 181 1.62 1.74 4.64
C ALA A 181 1.87 0.25 4.85
N GLY A 182 2.50 -0.07 5.98
CA GLY A 182 2.70 -1.41 6.47
C GLY A 182 3.06 -1.40 7.94
N ASP A 183 3.39 -2.58 8.49
CA ASP A 183 3.81 -2.73 9.86
C ASP A 183 5.24 -2.24 10.06
N ASN A 184 5.51 -1.59 11.19
CA ASN A 184 6.89 -1.42 11.62
C ASN A 184 7.46 -2.80 12.01
N PRO A 185 8.44 -3.37 11.27
CA PRO A 185 8.92 -4.72 11.51
C PRO A 185 9.68 -4.86 12.84
N LEU A 186 10.11 -3.74 13.44
CA LEU A 186 10.75 -3.73 14.76
C LEU A 186 9.73 -3.76 15.90
N ASN A 187 8.51 -3.31 15.64
CA ASN A 187 7.41 -3.30 16.60
C ASN A 187 6.07 -3.15 15.87
N PRO A 188 5.31 -4.25 15.65
CA PRO A 188 4.05 -4.22 14.90
C PRO A 188 2.92 -3.38 15.52
N ARG A 189 3.11 -2.84 16.74
CA ARG A 189 2.20 -1.81 17.29
C ARG A 189 2.18 -0.56 16.39
N TYR A 190 3.33 -0.20 15.82
CA TYR A 190 3.50 1.03 15.06
C TYR A 190 3.43 0.77 13.56
N SER A 191 3.05 1.79 12.80
CA SER A 191 3.02 1.76 11.35
C SER A 191 4.34 2.21 10.74
N ALA A 192 4.61 1.79 9.51
CA ALA A 192 5.62 2.35 8.64
C ALA A 192 4.98 2.80 7.32
N VAL A 193 5.03 4.10 7.05
CA VAL A 193 4.49 4.72 5.84
C VAL A 193 5.65 5.22 4.98
N LEU A 194 5.79 4.64 3.80
CA LEU A 194 6.68 5.12 2.77
C LEU A 194 6.03 6.29 2.01
N VAL A 195 6.79 7.35 1.77
CA VAL A 195 6.45 8.43 0.84
C VAL A 195 7.56 8.56 -0.20
N ALA A 196 7.29 8.09 -1.42
CA ALA A 196 8.32 7.93 -2.44
C ALA A 196 7.88 8.45 -3.82
N GLY A 197 8.49 9.54 -4.27
CA GLY A 197 8.45 9.97 -5.68
C GLY A 197 9.55 9.32 -6.53
N LEU A 198 9.35 9.35 -7.85
CA LEU A 198 10.40 9.01 -8.83
C LEU A 198 11.46 10.11 -9.01
N GLY A 199 11.31 11.22 -8.30
CA GLY A 199 12.35 12.21 -8.05
C GLY A 199 11.94 13.11 -6.89
N SER A 200 12.87 13.97 -6.48
CA SER A 200 12.68 14.90 -5.35
C SER A 200 11.38 15.73 -5.45
N LEU A 201 11.07 16.25 -6.64
CA LEU A 201 9.84 17.02 -6.89
C LEU A 201 8.58 16.17 -6.71
N GLY A 202 8.57 14.93 -7.22
CA GLY A 202 7.43 14.02 -7.06
C GLY A 202 7.17 13.66 -5.59
N THR A 203 8.25 13.46 -4.81
CA THR A 203 8.16 13.24 -3.36
C THR A 203 7.56 14.47 -2.67
N TYR A 204 8.10 15.66 -2.96
CA TYR A 204 7.65 16.93 -2.38
C TYR A 204 6.17 17.25 -2.68
N GLN A 205 5.76 17.16 -3.96
CA GLN A 205 4.37 17.42 -4.37
C GLN A 205 3.38 16.45 -3.70
N THR A 206 3.77 15.18 -3.56
CA THR A 206 2.93 14.14 -2.98
C THR A 206 2.73 14.34 -1.49
N VAL A 207 3.76 14.79 -0.77
CA VAL A 207 3.60 15.26 0.60
C VAL A 207 2.62 16.43 0.69
N GLY A 208 2.68 17.38 -0.26
CA GLY A 208 1.71 18.47 -0.32
C GLY A 208 0.26 17.99 -0.30
N LYS A 209 -0.05 16.92 -1.05
CA LYS A 209 -1.40 16.33 -1.12
C LYS A 209 -1.91 15.73 0.20
N LEU A 210 -1.01 15.32 1.11
CA LEU A 210 -1.41 14.95 2.49
C LEU A 210 -1.98 16.15 3.26
N SER A 211 -1.62 17.38 2.90
CA SER A 211 -2.14 18.59 3.56
C SER A 211 -3.55 18.96 3.12
N ASP A 212 -3.96 18.55 1.92
CA ASP A 212 -5.13 19.10 1.22
C ASP A 212 -6.41 18.29 1.45
N ASP A 213 -6.40 17.31 2.39
CA ASP A 213 -7.50 16.35 2.62
C ASP A 213 -7.92 15.54 1.37
N VAL A 214 -7.04 15.47 0.36
CA VAL A 214 -7.32 14.78 -0.90
C VAL A 214 -7.12 13.26 -0.78
N LEU A 215 -6.37 12.80 0.22
CA LEU A 215 -6.04 11.39 0.40
C LEU A 215 -6.89 10.76 1.51
N GLY A 216 -7.51 9.62 1.22
CA GLY A 216 -8.25 8.83 2.20
C GLY A 216 -7.40 7.80 2.94
N TYR A 217 -8.07 7.05 3.81
CA TYR A 217 -7.51 5.97 4.63
C TYR A 217 -7.29 4.71 3.79
N ALA A 218 -6.27 4.73 2.93
CA ALA A 218 -5.88 3.59 2.10
C ALA A 218 -4.49 3.04 2.49
N PRO A 219 -4.23 1.72 2.35
CA PRO A 219 -2.89 1.16 2.55
C PRO A 219 -1.89 1.66 1.50
N ILE A 220 -2.35 1.88 0.26
CA ILE A 220 -1.51 2.36 -0.84
C ILE A 220 -2.23 3.47 -1.56
N VAL A 221 -1.49 4.53 -1.87
CA VAL A 221 -1.95 5.62 -2.73
C VAL A 221 -0.93 5.79 -3.85
N ILE A 222 -1.39 5.74 -5.09
CA ILE A 222 -0.57 6.09 -6.24
C ILE A 222 -0.93 7.49 -6.69
N ALA A 223 0.06 8.37 -6.79
CA ALA A 223 -0.05 9.71 -7.33
C ALA A 223 0.61 9.76 -8.72
N PRO A 224 -0.09 9.36 -9.80
CA PRO A 224 0.43 9.48 -11.15
C PRO A 224 0.61 10.96 -11.57
N PHE A 225 1.58 11.21 -12.45
CA PHE A 225 1.72 12.53 -13.07
C PHE A 225 0.49 12.91 -13.90
N GLY A 226 0.04 14.15 -13.75
CA GLY A 226 -1.05 14.74 -14.55
C GLY A 226 -2.42 14.06 -14.36
N ARG A 227 -2.61 13.29 -13.30
CA ARG A 227 -3.84 12.55 -13.00
C ARG A 227 -4.11 12.55 -11.50
N ASP A 228 -5.36 12.31 -11.14
CA ASP A 228 -5.77 12.24 -9.74
C ASP A 228 -5.12 11.04 -9.02
N PRO A 229 -4.85 11.17 -7.70
CA PRO A 229 -4.42 10.05 -6.89
C PRO A 229 -5.42 8.88 -6.93
N ARG A 230 -4.89 7.66 -6.83
CA ARG A 230 -5.68 6.43 -6.81
C ARG A 230 -5.34 5.63 -5.57
N GLU A 231 -6.37 5.34 -4.78
CA GLU A 231 -6.29 4.50 -3.59
C GLU A 231 -6.38 3.03 -3.94
N LEU A 232 -5.56 2.21 -3.28
CA LEU A 232 -5.46 0.77 -3.52
C LEU A 232 -5.34 0.03 -2.20
N VAL A 233 -6.07 -1.08 -2.11
CA VAL A 233 -5.93 -2.05 -1.01
C VAL A 233 -5.28 -3.30 -1.56
N PRO A 234 -3.97 -3.55 -1.37
CA PRO A 234 -3.32 -4.70 -1.97
C PRO A 234 -3.98 -6.01 -1.49
N PRO A 235 -4.28 -6.95 -2.40
CA PRO A 235 -4.76 -8.25 -1.96
C PRO A 235 -3.62 -8.98 -1.24
N LEU A 236 -3.96 -9.76 -0.22
CA LEU A 236 -2.96 -10.57 0.47
C LEU A 236 -2.39 -11.62 -0.49
N PRO A 237 -1.08 -11.94 -0.43
CA PRO A 237 -0.47 -12.93 -1.32
C PRO A 237 -1.19 -14.29 -1.30
N GLY A 238 -1.60 -14.76 -0.12
CA GLY A 238 -2.36 -16.02 0.04
C GLY A 238 -3.80 -15.97 -0.47
N LEU A 239 -4.31 -14.80 -0.83
CA LEU A 239 -5.63 -14.59 -1.42
C LEU A 239 -5.58 -14.41 -2.94
N THR A 240 -4.40 -14.57 -3.54
CA THR A 240 -4.19 -14.41 -4.97
C THR A 240 -3.65 -15.70 -5.58
N VAL A 241 -4.32 -16.22 -6.61
CA VAL A 241 -3.94 -17.46 -7.30
C VAL A 241 -3.88 -17.21 -8.80
N VAL A 242 -2.82 -17.69 -9.45
CA VAL A 242 -2.74 -17.78 -10.92
C VAL A 242 -3.31 -19.15 -11.33
N PRO A 243 -4.42 -19.20 -12.08
CA PRO A 243 -5.01 -20.48 -12.48
C PRO A 243 -4.08 -21.29 -13.37
N ASN A 244 -3.94 -22.58 -13.05
CA ASN A 244 -3.30 -23.55 -13.94
C ASN A 244 -4.33 -24.04 -14.95
N PHE A 245 -4.00 -23.96 -16.24
CA PHE A 245 -4.83 -24.49 -17.31
C PHE A 245 -4.23 -25.79 -17.82
N PRO A 246 -5.04 -26.84 -18.04
CA PRO A 246 -4.60 -28.04 -18.76
C PRO A 246 -4.29 -27.73 -20.24
#